data_AF-A0AAD6L5R4-F1
#
_entry.id   AF-A0AAD6L5R4-F1
#
_cell.length_a   1.000
_cell.length_b   1.000
_cell.length_c   1.000
_cell.angle_alpha   90.00
_cell.angle_beta   90.00
_cell.angle_gamma   90.00
#
_symmetry.space_group_name_H-M   'P 1'
#
loop_
_entity.id
_entity.type
_entity.pdbx_description
1 polymer ?
#
loop_
_entity_poly.entity_id
_entity_poly.type
_entity_poly.pdbx_seq_one_letter_code
_entity_poly.pdbx_strand_id
1 'polypeptide(L)'
;MERISAACAMEWSIELEKALRSKKPGQAIEGIQRIGKRIQEWSKEPKPTVAVYNMFGLVPGEDRLFANTILLRLADAFRFGDRETRVSIVKVFLLELKSRDNKKMKVFDTGDVESKALALALFGCWAPFAKDSAHIRYLILSSMISSDVLQVQASLFAAGCFCELAGDFVPVVLEMLVNMVTSSETLLTTRLAGTRVFAKMGPSYSVACRAYKTGLNLLDSLEEDLVVTMLVSLTKLASKSTLLLLEQVDVLLLFLSQEKDLRLQATALRCLHFHIYERRSLLFCQCPLESKHYPELLTKLTFRYPCNAMLYKFCIRCFYIDYKIYLKTTCLNYLLF
;
A
#
# COMPACT_ATOMS: atom_id res chain seq x y z
N MET A 1 2.74 -19.42 -41.30
CA MET A 1 2.63 -19.77 -39.87
C MET A 1 2.35 -18.47 -39.14
N GLU A 2 1.29 -18.39 -38.33
CA GLU A 2 1.00 -17.16 -37.57
C GLU A 2 2.14 -16.89 -36.57
N ARG A 3 2.51 -15.61 -36.42
CA ARG A 3 3.51 -15.21 -35.42
C ARG A 3 2.91 -15.41 -34.03
N ILE A 4 3.65 -16.07 -33.15
CA ILE A 4 3.28 -16.23 -31.74
C ILE A 4 3.35 -14.90 -30.99
N SER A 5 2.62 -14.77 -29.87
CA SER A 5 2.60 -13.54 -29.07
C SER A 5 3.99 -13.10 -28.63
N ALA A 6 4.87 -14.04 -28.27
CA ALA A 6 6.25 -13.75 -27.91
C ALA A 6 7.03 -13.04 -29.03
N ALA A 7 6.78 -13.37 -30.30
CA ALA A 7 7.41 -12.73 -31.45
C ALA A 7 6.85 -11.34 -31.76
N CYS A 8 5.62 -11.07 -31.30
CA CYS A 8 4.92 -9.81 -31.54
C CYS A 8 5.07 -8.82 -30.36
N ALA A 9 5.60 -9.27 -29.22
CA ALA A 9 5.65 -8.53 -27.96
C ALA A 9 6.27 -7.13 -28.08
N MET A 10 7.40 -7.01 -28.80
CA MET A 10 8.09 -5.74 -29.02
C MET A 10 7.20 -4.76 -29.80
N GLU A 11 6.60 -5.21 -30.90
CA GLU A 11 5.75 -4.40 -31.75
C GLU A 11 4.52 -3.92 -30.99
N TRP A 12 3.87 -4.82 -30.24
CA TRP A 12 2.72 -4.48 -29.40
C TRP A 12 3.06 -3.44 -28.35
N SER A 13 4.25 -3.54 -27.75
CA SER A 13 4.77 -2.58 -26.80
C SER A 13 4.91 -1.19 -27.44
N ILE A 14 5.53 -1.10 -28.62
CA ILE A 14 5.73 0.15 -29.37
C ILE A 14 4.38 0.77 -29.77
N GLU A 15 3.45 -0.03 -30.27
CA GLU A 15 2.12 0.44 -30.67
C GLU A 15 1.34 1.02 -29.49
N LEU A 16 1.40 0.37 -28.32
CA LEU A 16 0.77 0.87 -27.11
C LEU A 16 1.34 2.23 -26.71
N GLU A 17 2.67 2.37 -26.71
CA GLU A 17 3.32 3.63 -26.38
C GLU A 17 2.90 4.76 -27.33
N LYS A 18 2.84 4.48 -28.64
CA LYS A 18 2.36 5.45 -29.64
C LYS A 18 0.90 5.85 -29.38
N ALA A 19 0.04 4.89 -29.05
CA ALA A 19 -1.37 5.16 -28.76
C ALA A 19 -1.53 6.02 -27.50
N LEU A 20 -0.81 5.69 -26.42
CA LEU A 20 -0.85 6.41 -25.14
C LEU A 20 -0.31 7.84 -25.24
N ARG A 21 0.65 8.11 -26.14
CA ARG A 21 1.19 9.45 -26.38
C ARG A 21 0.38 10.29 -27.37
N SER A 22 -0.62 9.70 -28.03
CA SER A 22 -1.39 10.42 -29.03
C SER A 22 -2.29 11.47 -28.39
N LYS A 23 -2.39 12.62 -29.07
CA LYS A 23 -3.31 13.71 -28.70
C LYS A 23 -4.70 13.53 -29.32
N LYS A 24 -4.89 12.53 -30.18
CA LYS A 24 -6.20 12.27 -30.80
C LYS A 24 -7.17 11.72 -29.74
N PRO A 25 -8.38 12.30 -29.58
CA PRO A 25 -9.36 11.82 -28.63
C PRO A 25 -9.66 10.32 -28.82
N GLY A 26 -9.73 9.57 -27.73
CA GLY A 26 -10.05 8.14 -27.74
C GLY A 26 -8.94 7.19 -28.21
N GLN A 27 -7.84 7.69 -28.80
CA GLN A 27 -6.80 6.80 -29.34
C GLN A 27 -6.04 6.04 -28.23
N ALA A 28 -5.83 6.66 -27.07
CA ALA A 28 -5.26 5.99 -25.91
C ALA A 28 -6.16 4.82 -25.46
N ILE A 29 -7.47 5.04 -25.40
CA ILE A 29 -8.47 4.03 -25.02
C ILE A 29 -8.47 2.87 -26.01
N GLU A 30 -8.46 3.15 -27.31
CA GLU A 30 -8.41 2.13 -28.35
C GLU A 30 -7.12 1.30 -28.26
N GLY A 31 -5.98 1.95 -28.04
CA GLY A 31 -4.68 1.29 -27.82
C GLY A 31 -4.70 0.38 -26.60
N ILE A 32 -5.29 0.84 -25.50
CA ILE A 32 -5.49 0.06 -24.26
C ILE A 32 -6.37 -1.17 -24.55
N GLN A 33 -7.51 -1.01 -25.21
CA GLN A 33 -8.39 -2.13 -25.52
C GLN A 33 -7.73 -3.16 -26.44
N ARG A 34 -6.97 -2.69 -27.45
CA ARG A 34 -6.22 -3.54 -28.36
C ARG A 34 -5.16 -4.36 -27.63
N ILE A 35 -4.36 -3.72 -26.77
CA ILE A 35 -3.35 -4.46 -25.99
C ILE A 35 -4.01 -5.43 -25.01
N GLY A 36 -5.19 -5.10 -24.47
CA GLY A 36 -5.93 -6.01 -23.61
C GLY A 36 -6.31 -7.33 -24.29
N LYS A 37 -6.80 -7.29 -25.54
CA LYS A 37 -7.09 -8.50 -26.33
C LYS A 37 -5.84 -9.34 -26.58
N ARG A 38 -4.72 -8.67 -26.91
CA ARG A 38 -3.42 -9.32 -27.13
C ARG A 38 -2.86 -9.97 -25.87
N ILE A 39 -3.01 -9.34 -24.70
CA ILE A 39 -2.66 -9.93 -23.41
C ILE A 39 -3.50 -11.19 -23.15
N GLN A 40 -4.80 -11.15 -23.44
CA GLN A 40 -5.68 -12.32 -23.33
C GLN A 40 -5.24 -13.47 -24.24
N GLU A 41 -4.89 -13.17 -25.49
CA GLU A 41 -4.36 -14.15 -26.45
C GLU A 41 -3.05 -14.76 -25.95
N TRP A 42 -2.07 -13.92 -25.61
CA TRP A 42 -0.77 -14.35 -25.09
C TRP A 42 -0.91 -15.21 -23.84
N SER A 43 -1.85 -14.88 -22.95
CA SER A 43 -2.07 -15.66 -21.72
C SER A 43 -2.61 -17.08 -21.93
N LYS A 44 -3.14 -17.37 -23.12
CA LYS A 44 -3.68 -18.68 -23.53
C LYS A 44 -2.66 -19.51 -24.30
N GLU A 45 -1.59 -18.88 -24.81
CA GLU A 45 -0.54 -19.57 -25.52
C GLU A 45 0.32 -20.43 -24.57
N PRO A 46 0.77 -21.61 -25.01
CA PRO A 46 1.74 -22.40 -24.26
C PRO A 46 3.09 -21.69 -24.22
N LYS A 47 3.90 -21.95 -23.18
CA LYS A 47 5.28 -21.42 -23.11
C LYS A 47 6.07 -21.87 -24.35
N PRO A 48 6.71 -20.95 -25.09
CA PRO A 48 7.48 -21.32 -26.28
C PRO A 48 8.66 -22.24 -25.91
N THR A 49 8.90 -23.27 -26.73
CA THR A 49 10.07 -24.14 -26.59
C THR A 49 11.31 -23.47 -27.20
N VAL A 50 12.51 -23.97 -26.90
CA VAL A 50 13.76 -23.47 -27.49
C VAL A 50 13.73 -23.55 -29.02
N ALA A 51 13.13 -24.60 -29.59
CA ALA A 51 12.94 -24.73 -31.03
C ALA A 51 12.06 -23.61 -31.61
N VAL A 52 11.01 -23.21 -30.89
CA VAL A 52 10.12 -22.12 -31.29
C VAL A 52 10.81 -20.75 -31.16
N TYR A 53 11.61 -20.52 -30.11
CA TYR A 53 12.44 -19.32 -30.01
C TYR A 53 13.38 -19.19 -31.20
N ASN A 54 14.13 -20.26 -31.52
CA ASN A 54 15.06 -20.29 -32.66
C ASN A 54 14.34 -20.07 -33.99
N MET A 55 13.15 -20.64 -34.18
CA MET A 55 12.36 -20.51 -35.40
C MET A 55 11.95 -19.06 -35.69
N PHE A 56 11.67 -18.27 -34.67
CA PHE A 56 11.32 -16.85 -34.81
C PHE A 56 12.48 -15.88 -34.56
N GLY A 57 13.70 -16.40 -34.36
CA GLY A 57 14.89 -15.60 -34.08
C GLY A 57 14.81 -14.84 -32.74
N LEU A 58 14.07 -15.38 -31.77
CA LEU A 58 13.82 -14.75 -30.48
C LEU A 58 14.87 -15.18 -29.46
N VAL A 59 15.32 -14.25 -28.62
CA VAL A 59 16.17 -14.57 -27.48
C VAL A 59 15.28 -15.06 -26.32
N PRO A 60 15.55 -16.23 -25.71
CA PRO A 60 14.75 -16.72 -24.58
C PRO A 60 14.66 -15.68 -23.44
N GLY A 61 13.44 -15.31 -23.05
CA GLY A 61 13.18 -14.34 -21.99
C GLY A 61 13.08 -12.88 -22.44
N GLU A 62 13.43 -12.56 -23.68
CA GLU A 62 13.29 -11.22 -24.26
C GLU A 62 11.81 -10.79 -24.37
N ASP A 63 10.93 -11.74 -24.71
CA ASP A 63 9.50 -11.57 -24.73
C ASP A 63 8.94 -11.10 -23.36
N ARG A 64 9.51 -11.59 -22.25
CA ARG A 64 9.13 -11.17 -20.90
C ARG A 64 9.52 -9.72 -20.59
N LEU A 65 10.66 -9.26 -21.10
CA LEU A 65 11.07 -7.85 -20.96
C LEU A 65 10.05 -6.92 -21.63
N PHE A 66 9.55 -7.31 -22.79
CA PHE A 66 8.52 -6.55 -23.50
C PHE A 66 7.15 -6.63 -22.81
N ALA A 67 6.78 -7.78 -22.25
CA ALA A 67 5.57 -7.91 -21.42
C ALA A 67 5.62 -6.99 -20.19
N ASN A 68 6.74 -6.96 -19.46
CA ASN A 68 6.94 -6.06 -18.33
C ASN A 68 6.87 -4.59 -18.76
N THR A 69 7.47 -4.26 -19.91
CA THR A 69 7.39 -2.92 -20.49
C THR A 69 5.95 -2.51 -20.81
N ILE A 70 5.13 -3.40 -21.36
CA ILE A 70 3.70 -3.18 -21.61
C ILE A 70 2.96 -2.88 -20.30
N LEU A 71 3.18 -3.69 -19.26
CA LEU A 71 2.55 -3.51 -17.96
C LEU A 71 2.95 -2.18 -17.30
N LEU A 72 4.23 -1.82 -17.35
CA LEU A 72 4.72 -0.54 -16.84
C LEU A 72 4.09 0.64 -17.56
N ARG A 73 3.94 0.58 -18.89
CA ARG A 73 3.27 1.61 -19.67
C ARG A 73 1.79 1.75 -19.32
N LEU A 74 1.09 0.64 -19.07
CA LEU A 74 -0.29 0.66 -18.57
C LEU A 74 -0.37 1.24 -17.15
N ALA A 75 0.60 0.94 -16.28
CA ALA A 75 0.66 1.50 -14.94
C ALA A 75 0.90 3.02 -14.96
N ASP A 76 1.82 3.50 -15.80
CA ASP A 76 2.05 4.94 -15.99
C ASP A 76 0.83 5.64 -16.58
N ALA A 77 0.19 5.05 -17.59
CA ALA A 77 -1.06 5.58 -18.17
C ALA A 77 -2.21 5.61 -17.15
N PHE A 78 -2.29 4.62 -16.26
CA PHE A 78 -3.26 4.61 -15.17
C PHE A 78 -2.98 5.73 -14.16
N ARG A 79 -1.71 5.96 -13.84
CA ARG A 79 -1.28 7.00 -12.88
C ARG A 79 -1.58 8.42 -13.37
N PHE A 80 -1.24 8.71 -14.63
CA PHE A 80 -1.31 10.07 -15.18
C PHE A 80 -2.50 10.33 -16.09
N GLY A 81 -3.20 9.28 -16.53
CA GLY A 81 -4.33 9.39 -17.45
C GLY A 81 -5.60 9.97 -16.81
N ASP A 82 -6.52 10.38 -17.68
CA ASP A 82 -7.87 10.81 -17.32
C ASP A 82 -8.74 9.64 -16.83
N ARG A 83 -9.97 9.96 -16.41
CA ARG A 83 -10.92 8.96 -15.88
C ARG A 83 -11.20 7.85 -16.90
N GLU A 84 -11.36 8.17 -18.18
CA GLU A 84 -11.74 7.20 -19.21
C GLU A 84 -10.59 6.23 -19.53
N THR A 85 -9.36 6.74 -19.53
CA THR A 85 -8.12 5.96 -19.65
C THR A 85 -8.01 4.96 -18.49
N ARG A 86 -8.18 5.44 -17.25
CA ARG A 86 -8.15 4.57 -16.06
C ARG A 86 -9.21 3.48 -16.12
N VAL A 87 -10.44 3.84 -16.45
CA VAL A 87 -11.55 2.88 -16.59
C VAL A 87 -11.25 1.86 -17.68
N SER A 88 -10.65 2.27 -18.79
CA SER A 88 -10.32 1.36 -19.90
C SER A 88 -9.21 0.37 -19.52
N ILE A 89 -8.19 0.82 -18.78
CA ILE A 89 -7.12 -0.06 -18.27
C ILE A 89 -7.70 -1.08 -17.28
N VAL A 90 -8.56 -0.63 -16.36
CA VAL A 90 -9.24 -1.51 -15.42
C VAL A 90 -10.10 -2.53 -16.16
N LYS A 91 -10.88 -2.12 -17.18
CA LYS A 91 -11.67 -3.04 -18.00
C LYS A 91 -10.81 -4.10 -18.66
N VAL A 92 -9.63 -3.75 -19.18
CA VAL A 92 -8.70 -4.71 -19.79
C VAL A 92 -8.27 -5.77 -18.78
N PHE A 93 -7.83 -5.37 -17.59
CA PHE A 93 -7.40 -6.33 -16.58
C PHE A 93 -8.55 -7.14 -15.99
N LEU A 94 -9.73 -6.55 -15.81
CA LEU A 94 -10.95 -7.27 -15.40
C LEU A 94 -11.40 -8.26 -16.48
N LEU A 95 -11.33 -7.91 -17.75
CA LEU A 95 -11.64 -8.81 -18.85
C LEU A 95 -10.60 -9.91 -18.97
N GLU A 96 -9.32 -9.63 -18.71
CA GLU A 96 -8.30 -10.67 -18.60
C GLU A 96 -8.66 -11.64 -17.46
N LEU A 97 -8.98 -11.14 -16.27
CA LEU A 97 -9.47 -11.94 -15.13
C LEU A 97 -10.77 -12.72 -15.46
N LYS A 98 -11.70 -12.13 -16.21
CA LYS A 98 -12.98 -12.75 -16.59
C LYS A 98 -12.87 -13.76 -17.74
N SER A 99 -12.04 -13.50 -18.74
CA SER A 99 -11.70 -14.49 -19.78
C SER A 99 -11.05 -15.74 -19.18
N ARG A 100 -10.46 -15.51 -18.01
CA ARG A 100 -9.88 -16.46 -17.10
C ARG A 100 -10.92 -17.02 -16.11
N ASP A 101 -12.12 -16.47 -15.90
CA ASP A 101 -13.10 -17.06 -14.97
C ASP A 101 -13.54 -18.48 -15.38
N ASN A 102 -13.66 -18.78 -16.68
CA ASN A 102 -13.98 -20.15 -17.12
C ASN A 102 -12.79 -21.14 -16.99
N LYS A 103 -11.57 -20.69 -16.64
CA LYS A 103 -10.38 -21.57 -16.54
C LYS A 103 -9.37 -21.27 -15.42
N LYS A 104 -9.55 -20.20 -14.64
CA LYS A 104 -8.64 -19.62 -13.62
C LYS A 104 -9.37 -18.96 -12.45
N MET A 105 -10.66 -19.25 -12.27
CA MET A 105 -11.24 -19.42 -10.92
C MET A 105 -10.51 -20.54 -10.14
N LYS A 106 -9.69 -21.35 -10.84
CA LYS A 106 -8.67 -22.23 -10.26
C LYS A 106 -7.32 -21.58 -9.94
N VAL A 107 -6.91 -20.42 -10.47
CA VAL A 107 -5.50 -19.96 -10.33
C VAL A 107 -5.19 -19.20 -9.05
N PHE A 108 -6.15 -18.58 -8.37
CA PHE A 108 -5.89 -18.15 -6.99
C PHE A 108 -5.76 -19.38 -6.06
N ASP A 109 -6.55 -20.42 -6.29
CA ASP A 109 -6.50 -21.65 -5.49
C ASP A 109 -5.27 -22.53 -5.83
N THR A 110 -4.88 -22.62 -7.10
CA THR A 110 -3.80 -23.48 -7.61
C THR A 110 -2.51 -22.75 -8.00
N GLY A 111 -2.46 -21.43 -7.88
CA GLY A 111 -1.25 -20.64 -8.13
C GLY A 111 -0.20 -20.88 -7.06
N ASP A 112 1.07 -20.66 -7.40
CA ASP A 112 2.11 -20.58 -6.38
C ASP A 112 1.90 -19.37 -5.47
N VAL A 113 2.59 -19.37 -4.34
CA VAL A 113 2.54 -18.33 -3.31
C VAL A 113 2.78 -16.94 -3.91
N GLU A 114 3.78 -16.80 -4.78
CA GLU A 114 4.18 -15.53 -5.38
C GLU A 114 3.06 -14.95 -6.25
N SER A 115 2.44 -15.79 -7.07
CA SER A 115 1.29 -15.40 -7.90
C SER A 115 0.10 -14.93 -7.05
N LYS A 116 -0.17 -15.61 -5.93
CA LYS A 116 -1.23 -15.21 -4.99
C LYS A 116 -0.91 -13.87 -4.32
N ALA A 117 0.34 -13.67 -3.90
CA ALA A 117 0.79 -12.42 -3.30
C ALA A 117 0.70 -11.24 -4.27
N LEU A 118 1.14 -11.41 -5.53
CA LEU A 118 1.01 -10.39 -6.58
C LEU A 118 -0.45 -10.06 -6.88
N ALA A 119 -1.34 -11.06 -6.92
CA ALA A 119 -2.77 -10.84 -7.11
C ALA A 119 -3.38 -10.02 -5.95
N LEU A 120 -3.02 -10.32 -4.70
CA LEU A 120 -3.46 -9.56 -3.53
C LEU A 120 -2.96 -8.11 -3.58
N ALA A 121 -1.69 -7.89 -3.93
CA ALA A 121 -1.15 -6.55 -4.12
C ALA A 121 -1.93 -5.77 -5.19
N LEU A 122 -2.27 -6.41 -6.31
CA LEU A 122 -3.09 -5.82 -7.36
C LEU A 122 -4.49 -5.45 -6.88
N PHE A 123 -5.14 -6.34 -6.11
CA PHE A 123 -6.43 -6.02 -5.48
C PHE A 123 -6.33 -4.79 -4.57
N GLY A 124 -5.27 -4.68 -3.77
CA GLY A 124 -5.01 -3.50 -2.94
C GLY A 124 -4.93 -2.21 -3.75
N CYS A 125 -4.20 -2.21 -4.87
CA CYS A 125 -4.12 -1.07 -5.79
C CYS A 125 -5.48 -0.71 -6.44
N TRP A 126 -6.38 -1.68 -6.54
CA TRP A 126 -7.71 -1.52 -7.14
C TRP A 126 -8.84 -1.30 -6.12
N ALA A 127 -8.53 -1.13 -4.84
CA ALA A 127 -9.54 -0.93 -3.81
C ALA A 127 -10.62 0.12 -4.20
N PRO A 128 -10.31 1.27 -4.83
CA PRO A 128 -11.34 2.23 -5.29
C PRO A 128 -12.42 1.65 -6.21
N PHE A 129 -12.12 0.59 -6.96
CA PHE A 129 -13.04 -0.05 -7.91
C PHE A 129 -13.57 -1.39 -7.41
N ALA A 130 -12.80 -2.07 -6.57
CA ALA A 130 -13.06 -3.42 -6.12
C ALA A 130 -13.65 -3.49 -4.71
N LYS A 131 -13.73 -2.37 -3.99
CA LYS A 131 -14.14 -2.34 -2.58
C LYS A 131 -15.49 -3.00 -2.31
N ASP A 132 -16.40 -3.07 -3.28
CA ASP A 132 -17.74 -3.65 -3.08
C ASP A 132 -17.85 -5.10 -3.58
N SER A 133 -16.76 -5.67 -4.12
CA SER A 133 -16.72 -7.07 -4.55
C SER A 133 -16.60 -8.01 -3.35
N ALA A 134 -17.70 -8.67 -3.00
CA ALA A 134 -17.73 -9.68 -1.93
C ALA A 134 -16.69 -10.78 -2.15
N HIS A 135 -16.46 -11.18 -3.40
CA HIS A 135 -15.48 -12.21 -3.72
C HIS A 135 -14.04 -11.75 -3.46
N ILE A 136 -13.65 -10.54 -3.87
CA ILE A 136 -12.31 -10.01 -3.62
C ILE A 136 -12.10 -9.78 -2.12
N ARG A 137 -13.12 -9.28 -1.41
CA ARG A 137 -13.10 -9.16 0.05
C ARG A 137 -12.83 -10.52 0.72
N TYR A 138 -13.54 -11.57 0.29
CA TYR A 138 -13.32 -12.92 0.80
C TYR A 138 -11.88 -13.40 0.57
N LEU A 139 -11.33 -13.23 -0.63
CA LEU A 139 -9.95 -13.63 -0.95
C LEU A 139 -8.91 -12.89 -0.11
N ILE A 140 -9.11 -11.61 0.15
CA ILE A 140 -8.24 -10.82 1.03
C ILE A 140 -8.30 -11.39 2.45
N LEU A 141 -9.50 -11.58 3.00
CA LEU A 141 -9.68 -12.07 4.38
C LEU A 141 -9.13 -13.49 4.55
N SER A 142 -9.46 -14.42 3.66
CA SER A 142 -8.96 -15.80 3.75
C SER A 142 -7.44 -15.90 3.62
N SER A 143 -6.81 -14.98 2.88
CA SER A 143 -5.36 -14.92 2.73
C SER A 143 -4.62 -14.35 3.95
N MET A 144 -5.30 -13.59 4.82
CA MET A 144 -4.70 -13.06 6.05
C MET A 144 -4.37 -14.15 7.09
N ILE A 145 -5.01 -15.31 6.97
CA ILE A 145 -4.82 -16.48 7.85
C ILE A 145 -4.09 -17.62 7.13
N SER A 146 -3.43 -17.34 6.00
CA SER A 146 -2.60 -18.31 5.30
C SER A 146 -1.36 -18.68 6.13
N SER A 147 -0.85 -19.90 5.93
CA SER A 147 0.44 -20.32 6.49
C SER A 147 1.64 -19.64 5.81
N ASP A 148 1.42 -19.03 4.64
CA ASP A 148 2.47 -18.36 3.89
C ASP A 148 2.61 -16.87 4.23
N VAL A 149 3.81 -16.47 4.63
CA VAL A 149 4.12 -15.11 5.08
C VAL A 149 3.99 -14.06 3.97
N LEU A 150 4.41 -14.38 2.75
CA LEU A 150 4.34 -13.45 1.62
C LEU A 150 2.89 -13.18 1.24
N GLN A 151 2.07 -14.23 1.22
CA GLN A 151 0.64 -14.14 0.96
C GLN A 151 -0.06 -13.32 2.06
N VAL A 152 0.24 -13.59 3.33
CA VAL A 152 -0.34 -12.83 4.45
C VAL A 152 0.07 -11.36 4.35
N GLN A 153 1.34 -11.03 4.11
CA GLN A 153 1.79 -9.65 3.98
C GLN A 153 1.11 -8.90 2.81
N ALA A 154 0.98 -9.55 1.66
CA ALA A 154 0.26 -8.95 0.53
C ALA A 154 -1.23 -8.76 0.81
N SER A 155 -1.85 -9.70 1.54
CA SER A 155 -3.26 -9.57 1.96
C SER A 155 -3.45 -8.43 2.95
N LEU A 156 -2.52 -8.20 3.89
CA LEU A 156 -2.56 -7.08 4.83
C LEU A 156 -2.47 -5.73 4.13
N PHE A 157 -1.62 -5.64 3.09
CA PHE A 157 -1.57 -4.46 2.23
C PHE A 157 -2.94 -4.21 1.57
N ALA A 158 -3.51 -5.24 0.95
CA ALA A 158 -4.81 -5.15 0.27
C ALA A 158 -5.95 -4.79 1.24
N ALA A 159 -6.00 -5.46 2.39
CA ALA A 159 -6.96 -5.23 3.45
C ALA A 159 -6.90 -3.78 3.92
N GLY A 160 -5.70 -3.24 4.13
CA GLY A 160 -5.52 -1.84 4.47
C GLY A 160 -6.08 -0.89 3.41
N CYS A 161 -5.80 -1.11 2.12
CA CYS A 161 -6.36 -0.29 1.06
C CYS A 161 -7.91 -0.35 1.01
N PHE A 162 -8.50 -1.51 1.27
CA PHE A 162 -9.95 -1.66 1.36
C PHE A 162 -10.53 -0.97 2.60
N CYS A 163 -9.83 -1.04 3.74
CA CYS A 163 -10.24 -0.38 4.99
C CYS A 163 -10.36 1.14 4.85
N GLU A 164 -9.59 1.78 3.96
CA GLU A 164 -9.71 3.22 3.70
C GLU A 164 -11.05 3.61 3.05
N LEU A 165 -11.75 2.65 2.44
CA LEU A 165 -12.87 2.92 1.54
C LEU A 165 -14.16 2.19 1.92
N ALA A 166 -14.08 1.04 2.59
CA ALA A 166 -15.20 0.18 2.95
C ALA A 166 -15.36 0.12 4.47
N GLY A 167 -16.20 1.00 5.04
CA GLY A 167 -16.40 1.08 6.49
C GLY A 167 -17.00 -0.18 7.12
N ASP A 168 -17.77 -0.95 6.38
CA ASP A 168 -18.34 -2.24 6.77
C ASP A 168 -17.31 -3.38 6.80
N PHE A 169 -16.23 -3.23 6.03
CA PHE A 169 -15.12 -4.20 5.99
C PHE A 169 -14.16 -4.04 7.18
N VAL A 170 -14.02 -2.83 7.72
CA VAL A 170 -13.06 -2.53 8.79
C VAL A 170 -13.27 -3.34 10.07
N PRO A 171 -14.49 -3.50 10.64
CA PRO A 171 -14.67 -4.26 11.87
C PRO A 171 -14.18 -5.71 11.77
N VAL A 172 -14.36 -6.35 10.61
CA VAL A 172 -13.91 -7.72 10.36
C VAL A 172 -12.38 -7.78 10.33
N VAL A 173 -11.74 -6.88 9.59
CA VAL A 173 -10.27 -6.79 9.52
C VAL A 173 -9.69 -6.47 10.91
N LEU A 174 -10.32 -5.55 11.66
CA LEU A 174 -9.85 -5.16 12.99
C LEU A 174 -9.80 -6.35 13.96
N GLU A 175 -10.84 -7.19 13.97
CA GLU A 175 -10.87 -8.40 14.79
C GLU A 175 -9.74 -9.38 14.42
N MET A 176 -9.54 -9.60 13.12
CA MET A 176 -8.44 -10.45 12.64
C MET A 176 -7.07 -9.89 13.00
N LEU A 177 -6.89 -8.57 12.93
CA LEU A 177 -5.63 -7.91 13.30
C LEU A 177 -5.34 -7.99 14.79
N VAL A 178 -6.35 -7.86 15.66
CA VAL A 178 -6.18 -8.02 17.10
C VAL A 178 -5.58 -9.39 17.38
N ASN A 179 -6.22 -10.45 16.89
CA ASN A 179 -5.76 -11.83 17.08
C ASN A 179 -4.34 -12.05 16.52
N MET A 180 -4.06 -11.52 15.32
CA MET A 180 -2.75 -11.64 14.66
C MET A 180 -1.65 -10.90 15.43
N VAL A 181 -1.91 -9.67 15.89
CA VAL A 181 -0.91 -8.80 16.52
C VAL A 181 -0.61 -9.24 17.95
N THR A 182 -1.57 -9.85 18.67
CA THR A 182 -1.35 -10.36 20.03
C THR A 182 -0.81 -11.80 20.05
N SER A 183 -0.97 -12.57 18.97
CA SER A 183 -0.50 -13.95 18.92
C SER A 183 1.03 -14.03 18.85
N SER A 184 1.64 -14.74 19.81
CA SER A 184 3.07 -15.04 19.83
C SER A 184 3.49 -16.05 18.76
N GLU A 185 2.54 -16.81 18.20
CA GLU A 185 2.79 -17.76 17.10
C GLU A 185 2.97 -17.03 15.75
N THR A 186 2.51 -15.78 15.65
CA THR A 186 2.64 -14.98 14.44
C THR A 186 4.02 -14.34 14.36
N LEU A 187 4.69 -14.48 13.21
CA LEU A 187 6.00 -13.85 12.97
C LEU A 187 5.94 -12.33 13.21
N LEU A 188 6.98 -11.79 13.85
CA LEU A 188 7.07 -10.36 14.19
C LEU A 188 6.89 -9.44 12.97
N THR A 189 7.43 -9.82 11.81
CA THR A 189 7.28 -9.05 10.55
C THR A 189 5.81 -8.94 10.12
N THR A 190 5.03 -10.01 10.28
CA THR A 190 3.59 -10.06 10.01
C THR A 190 2.82 -9.23 11.05
N ARG A 191 3.15 -9.35 12.34
CA ARG A 191 2.55 -8.52 13.41
C ARG A 191 2.79 -7.03 13.17
N LEU A 192 4.00 -6.66 12.75
CA LEU A 192 4.36 -5.28 12.37
C LEU A 192 3.58 -4.81 11.14
N ALA A 193 3.42 -5.67 10.12
CA ALA A 193 2.59 -5.35 8.95
C ALA A 193 1.13 -5.14 9.33
N GLY A 194 0.56 -6.01 10.18
CA GLY A 194 -0.80 -5.90 10.69
C GLY A 194 -1.01 -4.61 11.50
N THR A 195 -0.06 -4.28 12.37
CA THR A 195 -0.08 -3.03 13.15
C THR A 195 -0.16 -1.79 12.26
N ARG A 196 0.54 -1.78 11.11
CA ARG A 196 0.50 -0.67 10.15
C ARG A 196 -0.87 -0.47 9.49
N VAL A 197 -1.72 -1.51 9.45
CA VAL A 197 -3.06 -1.43 8.85
C VAL A 197 -3.98 -0.50 9.65
N PHE A 198 -3.78 -0.34 10.97
CA PHE A 198 -4.56 0.59 11.81
C PHE A 198 -4.57 2.02 11.25
N ALA A 199 -3.46 2.49 10.67
CA ALA A 199 -3.38 3.82 10.04
C ALA A 199 -4.41 4.06 8.92
N LYS A 200 -4.90 2.97 8.31
CA LYS A 200 -5.80 2.96 7.17
C LYS A 200 -7.28 2.83 7.54
N MET A 201 -7.60 2.56 8.81
CA MET A 201 -8.97 2.32 9.29
C MET A 201 -9.77 3.60 9.54
N GLY A 202 -9.72 4.56 8.61
CA GLY A 202 -10.35 5.87 8.76
C GLY A 202 -11.45 6.26 7.76
N PRO A 203 -12.29 5.36 7.23
CA PRO A 203 -13.31 5.73 6.23
C PRO A 203 -14.45 6.59 6.85
N SER A 204 -14.64 6.51 8.17
CA SER A 204 -15.56 7.38 8.93
C SER A 204 -15.03 7.59 10.34
N TYR A 205 -15.53 8.63 11.04
CA TYR A 205 -15.12 8.93 12.41
C TYR A 205 -15.42 7.78 13.38
N SER A 206 -16.60 7.16 13.31
CA SER A 206 -16.99 6.08 14.23
C SER A 206 -16.09 4.85 14.08
N VAL A 207 -15.74 4.50 12.84
CA VAL A 207 -14.81 3.40 12.53
C VAL A 207 -13.39 3.74 12.98
N ALA A 208 -12.92 4.96 12.70
CA ALA A 208 -11.61 5.43 13.14
C ALA A 208 -11.49 5.43 14.66
N CYS A 209 -12.49 5.93 15.37
CA CYS A 209 -12.53 5.96 16.83
C CYS A 209 -12.46 4.55 17.43
N ARG A 210 -13.21 3.59 16.84
CA ARG A 210 -13.15 2.18 17.26
C ARG A 210 -11.75 1.60 17.08
N ALA A 211 -11.19 1.70 15.88
CA ALA A 211 -9.85 1.18 15.58
C ALA A 211 -8.78 1.85 16.47
N TYR A 212 -8.90 3.16 16.70
CA TYR A 212 -8.01 3.92 17.55
C TYR A 212 -8.02 3.42 19.01
N LYS A 213 -9.21 3.33 19.62
CA LYS A 213 -9.37 2.82 20.99
C LYS A 213 -8.91 1.38 21.14
N THR A 214 -9.22 0.52 20.16
CA THR A 214 -8.72 -0.86 20.14
C THR A 214 -7.20 -0.89 20.11
N GLY A 215 -6.56 -0.07 19.26
CA GLY A 215 -5.10 -0.01 19.18
C GLY A 215 -4.44 0.51 20.47
N LEU A 216 -5.05 1.50 21.14
CA LEU A 216 -4.57 1.97 22.45
C LEU A 216 -4.62 0.87 23.52
N ASN A 217 -5.72 0.12 23.58
CA ASN A 217 -5.88 -0.98 24.54
C ASN A 217 -4.85 -2.11 24.33
N LEU A 218 -4.26 -2.22 23.14
CA LEU A 218 -3.23 -3.22 22.87
C LEU A 218 -1.85 -2.80 23.39
N LEU A 219 -1.57 -1.50 23.57
CA LEU A 219 -0.21 -1.00 23.84
C LEU A 219 0.47 -1.68 25.02
N ASP A 220 -0.26 -1.94 26.11
CA ASP A 220 0.30 -2.53 27.34
C ASP A 220 0.70 -4.01 27.17
N SER A 221 0.14 -4.69 26.18
CA SER A 221 0.40 -6.11 25.87
C SER A 221 1.47 -6.32 24.80
N LEU A 222 1.95 -5.25 24.16
CA LEU A 222 2.83 -5.33 23.00
C LEU A 222 4.31 -5.20 23.36
N GLU A 223 5.13 -5.91 22.59
CA GLU A 223 6.58 -5.71 22.58
C GLU A 223 6.93 -4.31 22.04
N GLU A 224 8.09 -3.78 22.43
CA GLU A 224 8.48 -2.40 22.14
C GLU A 224 8.44 -2.05 20.65
N ASP A 225 8.89 -2.93 19.76
CA ASP A 225 8.84 -2.73 18.30
C ASP A 225 7.40 -2.53 17.77
N LEU A 226 6.46 -3.26 18.35
CA LEU A 226 5.05 -3.17 18.02
C LEU A 226 4.43 -1.92 18.63
N VAL A 227 4.80 -1.54 19.86
CA VAL A 227 4.39 -0.26 20.48
C VAL A 227 4.83 0.93 19.62
N VAL A 228 6.10 0.95 19.20
CA VAL A 228 6.63 1.99 18.29
C VAL A 228 5.81 2.06 17.00
N THR A 229 5.53 0.91 16.40
CA THR A 229 4.77 0.84 15.14
C THR A 229 3.30 1.22 15.33
N MET A 230 2.70 0.85 16.46
CA MET A 230 1.31 1.17 16.81
C MET A 230 1.17 2.67 17.06
N LEU A 231 2.07 3.30 17.83
CA LEU A 231 2.07 4.75 18.05
C LEU A 231 2.10 5.53 16.73
N VAL A 232 2.98 5.14 15.80
CA VAL A 232 3.05 5.77 14.47
C VAL A 232 1.74 5.55 13.69
N SER A 233 1.15 4.36 13.78
CA SER A 233 -0.07 4.01 13.03
C SER A 233 -1.29 4.75 13.58
N LEU A 234 -1.44 4.83 14.89
CA LEU A 234 -2.48 5.58 15.58
C LEU A 234 -2.34 7.08 15.35
N THR A 235 -1.11 7.61 15.32
CA THR A 235 -0.84 9.01 14.96
C THR A 235 -1.35 9.34 13.56
N LYS A 236 -1.10 8.47 12.57
CA LYS A 236 -1.60 8.63 11.20
C LYS A 236 -3.13 8.47 11.10
N LEU A 237 -3.72 7.56 11.88
CA LEU A 237 -5.17 7.41 11.93
C LEU A 237 -5.82 8.65 12.55
N ALA A 238 -5.28 9.12 13.68
CA ALA A 238 -5.76 10.26 14.43
C ALA A 238 -5.67 11.56 13.63
N SER A 239 -4.69 11.73 12.73
CA SER A 239 -4.56 12.97 11.95
C SER A 239 -5.77 13.26 11.04
N LYS A 240 -6.53 12.21 10.69
CA LYS A 240 -7.79 12.29 9.91
C LYS A 240 -8.96 12.91 10.69
N SER A 241 -8.87 13.05 12.02
CA SER A 241 -9.93 13.59 12.87
C SER A 241 -9.37 14.52 13.94
N THR A 242 -9.91 15.74 14.05
CA THR A 242 -9.48 16.68 15.11
C THR A 242 -9.67 16.11 16.51
N LEU A 243 -10.75 15.37 16.77
CA LEU A 243 -11.03 14.78 18.08
C LEU A 243 -9.99 13.71 18.46
N LEU A 244 -9.71 12.78 17.55
CA LEU A 244 -8.70 11.74 17.79
C LEU A 244 -7.28 12.31 17.88
N LEU A 245 -7.01 13.41 17.16
CA LEU A 245 -5.74 14.10 17.24
C LEU A 245 -5.49 14.64 18.65
N LEU A 246 -6.49 15.26 19.29
CA LEU A 246 -6.36 15.76 20.66
C LEU A 246 -6.05 14.62 21.64
N GLU A 247 -6.83 13.53 21.57
CA GLU A 247 -6.59 12.33 22.37
C GLU A 247 -5.18 11.76 22.13
N GLN A 248 -4.72 11.75 20.88
CA GLN A 248 -3.39 11.25 20.53
C GLN A 248 -2.26 12.12 21.05
N VAL A 249 -2.43 13.45 21.09
CA VAL A 249 -1.42 14.34 21.69
C VAL A 249 -1.23 14.01 23.16
N ASP A 250 -2.32 13.80 23.91
CA ASP A 250 -2.26 13.44 25.33
C ASP A 250 -1.52 12.11 25.54
N VAL A 251 -1.85 11.10 24.73
CA VAL A 251 -1.13 9.81 24.75
C VAL A 251 0.35 10.00 24.46
N LEU A 252 0.71 10.75 23.42
CA LEU A 252 2.12 10.96 23.04
C LEU A 252 2.92 11.69 24.13
N LEU A 253 2.30 12.62 24.86
CA LEU A 253 2.93 13.31 25.99
C LEU A 253 3.25 12.33 27.14
N LEU A 254 2.41 11.33 27.39
CA LEU A 254 2.71 10.27 28.37
C LEU A 254 3.95 9.46 27.99
N PHE A 255 4.20 9.25 26.70
CA PHE A 255 5.39 8.55 26.21
C PHE A 255 6.68 9.39 26.25
N LEU A 256 6.61 10.68 26.62
CA LEU A 256 7.78 11.54 26.86
C LEU A 256 8.26 11.52 28.32
N SER A 257 7.60 10.78 29.21
CA SER A 257 8.02 10.68 30.60
C SER A 257 9.38 9.96 30.72
N GLN A 258 10.16 10.31 31.74
CA GLN A 258 11.52 9.79 31.92
C GLN A 258 11.57 8.27 32.17
N GLU A 259 10.44 7.65 32.50
CA GLU A 259 10.33 6.21 32.74
C GLU A 259 10.30 5.38 31.45
N LYS A 260 10.07 6.00 30.29
CA LYS A 260 9.98 5.29 29.01
C LYS A 260 11.33 5.20 28.32
N ASP A 261 11.51 4.13 27.54
CA ASP A 261 12.70 3.93 26.72
C ASP A 261 12.94 5.10 25.75
N LEU A 262 14.21 5.42 25.48
CA LEU A 262 14.61 6.54 24.62
C LEU A 262 14.05 6.43 23.20
N ARG A 263 13.91 5.20 22.67
CA ARG A 263 13.32 4.95 21.35
C ARG A 263 11.82 5.24 21.34
N LEU A 264 11.11 4.94 22.42
CA LEU A 264 9.70 5.30 22.59
C LEU A 264 9.54 6.82 22.71
N GLN A 265 10.36 7.48 23.53
CA GLN A 265 10.36 8.94 23.64
C GLN A 265 10.65 9.62 22.29
N ALA A 266 11.66 9.14 21.55
CA ALA A 266 12.00 9.65 20.23
C ALA A 266 10.87 9.42 19.22
N THR A 267 10.17 8.28 19.31
CA THR A 267 8.99 8.00 18.48
C THR A 267 7.85 8.94 18.80
N ALA A 268 7.59 9.20 20.08
CA ALA A 268 6.56 10.12 20.51
C ALA A 268 6.83 11.56 20.02
N LEU A 269 8.08 12.04 20.15
CA LEU A 269 8.50 13.33 19.59
C LEU A 269 8.29 13.42 18.07
N ARG A 270 8.66 12.36 17.33
CA ARG A 270 8.44 12.30 15.87
C ARG A 270 6.95 12.39 15.51
N CYS A 271 6.09 11.73 16.28
CA CYS A 271 4.65 11.76 16.07
C CYS A 271 4.03 13.13 16.40
N LEU A 272 4.47 13.77 17.48
CA LEU A 272 4.06 15.15 17.82
C LEU A 272 4.48 16.14 16.72
N HIS A 273 5.71 16.01 16.23
CA HIS A 273 6.21 16.84 15.15
C HIS A 273 5.41 16.65 13.85
N PHE A 274 5.02 15.40 13.53
CA PHE A 274 4.15 15.11 12.39
C PHE A 274 2.80 15.86 12.50
N HIS A 275 2.17 15.90 13.66
CA HIS A 275 0.93 16.66 13.87
C HIS A 275 1.10 18.17 13.65
N ILE A 276 2.17 18.77 14.17
CA ILE A 276 2.48 20.19 13.99
C ILE A 276 2.64 20.52 12.51
N TYR A 277 3.29 19.63 11.75
CA TYR A 277 3.51 19.81 10.32
C TYR A 277 2.22 19.65 9.49
N GLU A 278 1.43 18.59 9.72
CA GLU A 278 0.18 18.37 8.97
C GLU A 278 -0.88 19.44 9.22
N ARG A 279 -0.92 20.01 10.44
CA ARG A 279 -1.98 20.96 10.86
C ARG A 279 -1.45 22.39 11.01
N ARG A 280 -0.48 22.80 10.18
CA ARG A 280 0.20 24.11 10.22
C ARG A 280 -0.73 25.34 10.28
N SER A 281 -2.04 25.21 10.02
CA SER A 281 -3.04 26.29 10.16
C SER A 281 -4.03 26.18 11.34
N LEU A 282 -4.18 25.03 12.03
CA LEU A 282 -5.27 24.83 13.01
C LEU A 282 -4.82 24.83 14.47
N LEU A 283 -3.58 24.44 14.77
CA LEU A 283 -3.04 24.47 16.13
C LEU A 283 -2.81 25.90 16.66
N PHE A 284 -2.78 26.90 15.78
CA PHE A 284 -2.57 28.30 16.17
C PHE A 284 -3.86 29.06 16.53
N CYS A 285 -5.05 28.52 16.24
CA CYS A 285 -6.28 29.34 16.28
C CYS A 285 -7.37 28.94 17.29
N GLN A 286 -7.30 27.79 17.98
CA GLN A 286 -8.40 27.38 18.87
C GLN A 286 -8.02 26.62 20.15
N CYS A 287 -6.85 26.88 20.72
CA CYS A 287 -6.63 26.50 22.12
C CYS A 287 -6.46 27.77 22.98
N PRO A 288 -7.38 28.07 23.94
CA PRO A 288 -7.04 28.95 25.04
C PRO A 288 -6.03 28.21 25.93
N LEU A 289 -4.75 28.27 25.55
CA LEU A 289 -3.64 27.59 26.22
C LEU A 289 -3.18 28.41 27.43
N GLU A 290 -3.92 28.31 28.54
CA GLU A 290 -3.44 28.75 29.86
C GLU A 290 -2.57 27.69 30.57
N SER A 291 -2.15 26.63 29.88
CA SER A 291 -1.22 25.64 30.44
C SER A 291 0.23 26.06 30.23
N LYS A 292 0.92 26.35 31.35
CA LYS A 292 2.35 26.68 31.49
C LYS A 292 3.33 25.69 30.81
N HIS A 293 2.86 24.58 30.24
CA HIS A 293 3.69 23.50 29.70
C HIS A 293 4.20 23.74 28.27
N TYR A 294 3.53 24.55 27.43
CA TYR A 294 3.94 24.72 26.02
C TYR A 294 5.24 25.53 25.83
N PRO A 295 5.43 26.66 26.54
CA PRO A 295 6.72 27.36 26.55
C PRO A 295 7.81 26.48 27.15
N GLU A 296 7.50 25.68 28.17
CA GLU A 296 8.43 24.73 28.80
C GLU A 296 8.81 23.57 27.85
N LEU A 297 7.89 23.11 27.00
CA LEU A 297 8.12 22.07 26.00
C LEU A 297 9.03 22.58 24.88
N LEU A 298 8.76 23.78 24.36
CA LEU A 298 9.62 24.49 23.40
C LEU A 298 11.01 24.74 24.02
N THR A 299 11.06 25.20 25.28
CA THR A 299 12.31 25.45 26.00
C THR A 299 13.07 24.14 26.23
N LYS A 300 12.44 23.05 26.67
CA LYS A 300 13.09 21.73 26.82
C LYS A 300 13.60 21.17 25.49
N LEU A 301 12.88 21.39 24.39
CA LEU A 301 13.30 21.00 23.04
C LEU A 301 14.50 21.83 22.54
N THR A 302 14.58 23.12 22.87
CA THR A 302 15.69 24.00 22.47
C THR A 302 16.90 23.96 23.41
N PHE A 303 16.72 23.73 24.72
CA PHE A 303 17.78 23.86 25.73
C PHE A 303 18.51 22.55 26.02
N ARG A 304 17.87 21.38 25.80
CA ARG A 304 18.46 20.06 26.14
C ARG A 304 19.26 19.38 25.03
N TYR A 305 19.17 19.88 23.79
CA TYR A 305 19.92 19.34 22.63
C TYR A 305 20.55 20.45 21.77
N PRO A 306 21.49 21.25 22.31
CA PRO A 306 22.11 22.36 21.58
C PRO A 306 22.95 21.93 20.35
N CYS A 307 23.32 20.64 20.25
CA CYS A 307 24.16 20.14 19.16
C CYS A 307 23.41 19.49 17.98
N ASN A 308 22.07 19.45 17.97
CA ASN A 308 21.32 18.68 16.98
C ASN A 308 20.83 19.46 15.75
N ALA A 309 21.25 20.70 15.52
CA ALA A 309 20.90 21.40 14.27
C ALA A 309 21.44 20.67 13.01
N MET A 310 22.52 19.90 13.13
CA MET A 310 23.04 19.04 12.06
C MET A 310 22.23 17.74 11.92
N LEU A 311 21.81 17.10 13.01
CA LEU A 311 20.93 15.93 13.00
C LEU A 311 19.48 16.28 12.59
N TYR A 312 19.03 17.51 12.82
CA TYR A 312 17.75 18.03 12.33
C TYR A 312 17.75 18.11 10.79
N LYS A 313 18.84 18.60 10.19
CA LYS A 313 19.03 18.58 8.73
C LYS A 313 19.28 17.17 8.20
N PHE A 314 19.96 16.31 8.94
CA PHE A 314 20.25 14.92 8.55
C PHE A 314 19.01 14.02 8.64
N CYS A 315 18.21 14.10 9.70
CA CYS A 315 16.93 13.38 9.83
C CYS A 315 15.88 13.88 8.84
N ILE A 316 15.82 15.19 8.55
CA ILE A 316 14.92 15.69 7.49
C ILE A 316 15.37 15.17 6.11
N ARG A 317 16.68 15.10 5.84
CA ARG A 317 17.20 14.57 4.57
C ARG A 317 17.07 13.05 4.46
N CYS A 318 17.25 12.30 5.54
CA CYS A 318 17.01 10.86 5.61
C CYS A 318 15.52 10.53 5.54
N PHE A 319 14.63 11.28 6.20
CA PHE A 319 13.17 11.04 6.10
C PHE A 319 12.63 11.41 4.71
N TYR A 320 13.19 12.45 4.06
CA TYR A 320 12.81 12.80 2.68
C TYR A 320 13.39 11.83 1.64
N ILE A 321 14.59 11.30 1.89
CA ILE A 321 15.20 10.26 1.06
C ILE A 321 14.49 8.92 1.29
N ASP A 322 14.20 8.50 2.52
CA ASP A 322 13.49 7.27 2.84
C ASP A 322 12.00 7.33 2.50
N TYR A 323 11.31 8.47 2.57
CA TYR A 323 9.90 8.54 2.15
C TYR A 323 9.76 8.56 0.62
N LYS A 324 10.70 9.20 -0.09
CA LYS A 324 10.74 9.21 -1.57
C LYS A 324 11.35 7.93 -2.15
N ILE A 325 12.26 7.28 -1.41
CA ILE A 325 12.74 5.92 -1.67
C ILE A 325 11.62 4.95 -1.35
N TYR A 326 10.98 4.94 -0.17
CA TYR A 326 9.85 4.05 0.17
C TYR A 326 8.68 4.16 -0.82
N LEU A 327 8.27 5.36 -1.26
CA LEU A 327 7.28 5.45 -2.34
C LEU A 327 7.81 4.96 -3.72
N LYS A 328 9.13 5.05 -3.97
CA LYS A 328 9.76 4.45 -5.16
C LYS A 328 9.93 2.93 -5.02
N THR A 329 10.41 2.40 -3.90
CA THR A 329 10.74 0.99 -3.66
C THR A 329 9.52 0.16 -3.30
N THR A 330 8.48 0.69 -2.64
CA THR A 330 7.27 -0.11 -2.38
C THR A 330 6.42 -0.30 -3.64
N CYS A 331 6.53 0.58 -4.65
CA CYS A 331 5.96 0.34 -5.98
C CYS A 331 6.93 -0.37 -6.93
N LEU A 332 8.24 -0.08 -6.93
CA LEU A 332 9.21 -0.76 -7.81
C LEU A 332 9.62 -2.17 -7.32
N ASN A 333 9.69 -2.45 -6.03
CA ASN A 333 10.10 -3.78 -5.54
C ASN A 333 9.01 -4.84 -5.71
N TYR A 334 7.75 -4.44 -5.91
CA TYR A 334 6.66 -5.35 -6.30
C TYR A 334 6.51 -5.51 -7.82
N LEU A 335 7.27 -4.75 -8.63
CA LEU A 335 7.24 -4.77 -10.10
C LEU A 335 8.57 -5.26 -10.72
N LEU A 336 9.59 -5.55 -9.91
CA LEU A 336 10.92 -5.99 -10.38
C LEU A 336 11.40 -7.34 -9.81
N PHE A 337 10.47 -8.19 -9.36
CA PHE A 337 10.73 -9.63 -9.21
C PHE A 337 9.65 -10.44 -9.91
#